data_AF-A0AAX2UHU7-F1
#
_entry.id   AF-A0AAX2UHU7-F1
#
_cell.length_a   1.000
_cell.length_b   1.000
_cell.length_c   1.000
_cell.angle_alpha   90.00
_cell.angle_beta   90.00
_cell.angle_gamma   90.00
#
_symmetry.space_group_name_H-M   'P 1'
#
loop_
_entity.id
_entity.type
_entity.pdbx_description
1 polymer ?
#
loop_
_entity_poly.entity_id
_entity_poly.type
_entity_poly.pdbx_seq_one_letter_code
_entity_poly.pdbx_strand_id
1 'polypeptide(L)' 'MAYQLKYKITNLNNNLSKIIEAELFSISDLCAVISFYKSIGFKVELITCKNNVEKKELI' A
#
# COMPACT_ATOMS: atom_id res chain seq x y z
N MET A 1 2.96 8.40 12.10
CA MET A 1 1.58 8.30 11.58
C MET A 1 1.46 7.01 10.79
N ALA A 2 0.44 6.22 11.08
CA ALA A 2 0.24 4.94 10.43
C ALA A 2 -0.98 5.00 9.51
N TYR A 3 -0.79 4.59 8.26
CA TYR A 3 -1.79 4.59 7.21
C TYR A 3 -2.23 3.15 6.96
N GLN A 4 -3.53 2.94 6.82
CA GLN A 4 -4.04 1.68 6.30
C GLN A 4 -4.06 1.78 4.77
N LEU A 5 -3.36 0.87 4.11
CA LEU A 5 -3.11 0.92 2.67
C LEU A 5 -3.64 -0.36 2.02
N LYS A 6 -4.59 -0.17 1.11
CA LYS A 6 -5.02 -1.23 0.18
C LYS A 6 -4.42 -0.93 -1.18
N TYR A 7 -3.69 -1.88 -1.74
CA TYR A 7 -3.09 -1.72 -3.06
C TYR A 7 -3.11 -3.04 -3.84
N LYS A 8 -3.03 -2.92 -5.16
CA LYS A 8 -2.95 -4.05 -6.09
C LYS A 8 -1.56 -4.10 -6.68
N ILE A 9 -0.95 -5.28 -6.69
CA ILE A 9 0.25 -5.56 -7.46
C ILE A 9 -0.14 -6.35 -8.70
N THR A 10 0.42 -5.98 -9.85
CA THR A 10 0.19 -6.64 -11.13
C THR A 10 1.54 -6.93 -11.79
N ASN A 11 1.83 -8.18 -12.09
CA ASN A 11 3.04 -8.57 -12.82
C ASN A 11 2.89 -8.13 -14.29
N LEU A 12 3.85 -7.36 -14.79
CA LEU A 12 3.80 -6.81 -16.15
C LEU A 12 4.00 -7.86 -17.25
N ASN A 13 4.61 -9.01 -16.92
CA ASN A 13 4.95 -10.04 -17.89
C ASN A 13 3.81 -11.04 -18.14
N ASN A 14 2.93 -11.26 -17.16
CA ASN A 14 1.88 -12.28 -17.24
C ASN A 14 0.51 -11.79 -16.75
N ASN A 15 0.36 -10.51 -16.44
CA ASN A 15 -0.87 -9.87 -15.95
C ASN A 15 -1.49 -10.50 -14.68
N LEU A 16 -0.77 -11.38 -13.98
CA LEU A 16 -1.22 -11.89 -12.69
C LEU A 16 -1.28 -10.74 -11.69
N SER A 17 -2.37 -10.67 -10.95
CA SER A 17 -2.58 -9.61 -9.99
C SER A 17 -3.06 -10.12 -8.65
N LYS A 18 -2.64 -9.41 -7.59
CA LYS A 18 -3.02 -9.71 -6.22
C LYS A 18 -3.35 -8.40 -5.50
N ILE A 19 -4.45 -8.43 -4.77
CA ILE A 19 -4.81 -7.34 -3.84
C ILE A 19 -4.12 -7.65 -2.52
N ILE A 20 -3.38 -6.69 -2.00
CA ILE A 20 -2.80 -6.72 -0.66
C ILE A 20 -3.68 -5.82 0.21
N GLU A 21 -4.35 -6.43 1.19
CA GLU A 21 -4.98 -5.72 2.29
C GLU A 21 -3.93 -5.61 3.38
N ALA A 22 -3.22 -4.48 3.39
CA ALA A 22 -2.01 -4.30 4.17
C ALA A 22 -2.28 -3.38 5.36
N GLU A 23 -1.87 -3.87 6.52
CA GLU A 23 -1.92 -3.26 7.86
C GLU A 23 -1.10 -1.96 7.94
N LEU A 24 -1.08 -1.34 9.12
CA LEU A 24 -0.51 -0.02 9.43
C LEU A 24 0.92 0.19 8.88
N PHE A 25 1.08 1.07 7.88
CA PHE A 25 2.38 1.47 7.35
C PHE A 25 2.70 2.95 7.63
N SER A 26 3.99 3.26 7.80
CA SER A 26 4.45 4.65 7.62
C SER A 26 4.49 5.01 6.13
N ILE A 27 4.46 6.31 5.79
CA ILE A 27 4.58 6.77 4.39
C ILE A 27 5.91 6.30 3.77
N SER A 28 6.99 6.31 4.55
CA SER A 28 8.31 5.84 4.13
C SER A 28 8.32 4.38 3.72
N ASP A 29 7.62 3.52 4.48
CA ASP A 29 7.54 2.10 4.16
C ASP A 29 6.76 1.85 2.87
N LEU A 30 5.68 2.60 2.63
CA LEU A 30 4.93 2.51 1.39
C LEU A 30 5.81 2.84 0.17
N CYS A 31 6.61 3.91 0.25
CA CYS A 31 7.55 4.27 -0.81
C CYS A 31 8.57 3.16 -1.08
N ALA A 32 9.10 2.53 -0.02
CA ALA A 32 10.02 1.41 -0.15
C ALA A 32 9.36 0.19 -0.83
N VAL A 33 8.14 -0.17 -0.40
CA VAL A 33 7.36 -1.28 -0.97
C VAL A 33 7.05 -1.05 -2.46
N ILE A 34 6.59 0.16 -2.82
CA ILE A 34 6.32 0.51 -4.22
C ILE A 34 7.59 0.38 -5.07
N SER A 35 8.72 0.89 -4.55
CA SER A 35 9.99 0.87 -5.26
C SER A 35 10.49 -0.56 -5.47
N PHE A 36 10.37 -1.42 -4.45
CA PHE A 36 10.70 -2.83 -4.53
C PHE A 36 9.90 -3.52 -5.65
N TYR A 37 8.57 -3.45 -5.63
CA TYR A 37 7.75 -4.12 -6.64
C TYR A 37 8.02 -3.62 -8.07
N LYS A 38 8.25 -2.32 -8.25
CA LYS A 38 8.64 -1.77 -9.56
C LYS A 38 9.97 -2.34 -10.05
N SER A 39 10.95 -2.53 -9.17
CA SER A 39 12.27 -3.05 -9.54
C SER A 39 12.24 -4.50 -10.06
N ILE A 40 11.25 -5.29 -9.63
CA ILE A 40 11.08 -6.70 -10.04
C ILE A 40 10.00 -6.88 -11.12
N GLY A 41 9.58 -5.80 -11.80
CA GLY A 41 8.67 -5.87 -12.94
C GLY A 41 7.19 -5.93 -12.59
N PHE A 42 6.79 -5.38 -11.44
CA PHE A 42 5.39 -5.26 -11.05
C PHE A 42 4.90 -3.80 -11.10
N LYS A 43 3.67 -3.62 -11.56
CA LYS A 43 2.90 -2.38 -11.38
C LYS A 43 2.25 -2.41 -10.00
N VAL A 44 2.33 -1.30 -9.27
CA VAL A 44 1.62 -1.10 -8.00
C VAL A 44 0.55 -0.03 -8.19
N GLU A 45 -0.69 -0.36 -7.87
CA GLU A 45 -1.86 0.53 -7.97
C GLU A 45 -2.45 0.73 -6.57
N LEU A 46 -2.40 1.96 -6.08
CA LEU A 46 -3.00 2.33 -4.80
C LEU A 46 -4.53 2.33 -4.94
N ILE A 47 -5.23 1.54 -4.13
CA ILE A 47 -6.70 1.49 -4.12
C ILE A 47 -7.26 2.44 -3.07
N THR A 48 -6.79 2.31 -1.82
CA THR A 48 -7.19 3.21 -0.73
C THR A 48 -6.03 3.49 0.21
N CYS A 49 -5.97 4.73 0.69
CA CYS A 49 -5.09 5.18 1.75
C CYS A 49 -5.97 5.87 2.80
N LYS A 50 -6.13 5.24 3.97
CA LYS A 50 -6.83 5.83 5.10
C LYS A 50 -5.82 6.21 6.15
N ASN A 51 -5.81 7.49 6.52
CA ASN A 51 -5.06 7.93 7.67
C ASN A 51 -5.77 7.39 8.91
N ASN A 52 -5.13 6.49 9.66
CA ASN A 52 -5.67 6.05 10.94
C ASN A 52 -5.28 7.12 11.96
N VAL A 53 -5.90 8.29 11.85
CA VAL A 53 -5.90 9.26 12.94
C VAL A 53 -6.80 8.60 13.96
N GLU A 54 -6.22 8.08 15.05
CA GLU A 54 -6.98 7.78 16.25
C GLU A 54 -7.85 9.01 16.51
N LYS A 55 -9.15 8.90 16.26
CA LYS A 55 -10.11 9.81 16.88
C LYS A 55 -9.93 9.56 18.37
N LYS A 56 -9.06 10.32 19.01
CA LYS A 56 -9.27 10.65 20.41
C LYS A 56 -10.61 11.35 20.43
N GLU A 57 -11.66 10.60 20.73
CA GLU A 57 -12.87 11.20 21.24
C GLU A 57 -12.43 12.06 22.43
N LEU A 58 -12.49 13.38 22.24
CA LEU A 58 -12.46 14.33 23.32
C LEU A 58 -13.77 14.11 24.08
N ILE A 59 -13.68 13.31 25.14
CA ILE A 59 -14.66 13.30 26.25
C ILE A 59 -14.46 14.60 27.03
#